data_AF-A0A2H9NQ17-F1
#
_entry.id   AF-A0A2H9NQ17-F1
#
_cell.length_a   1.000
_cell.length_b   1.000
_cell.length_c   1.000
_cell.angle_alpha   90.00
_cell.angle_beta   90.00
_cell.angle_gamma   90.00
#
_symmetry.space_group_name_H-M   'P 1'
#
loop_
_entity.id
_entity.type
_entity.pdbx_description
1 polymer ?
#
loop_
_entity_poly.entity_id
_entity_poly.type
_entity_poly.pdbx_seq_one_letter_code
_entity_poly.pdbx_strand_id
1 'polypeptide(L)'
;RTNWHEYAEEIVRLARQHDPLLRDKPIVIEAIPTSAYPLPAPRPANSVLATGRIRNAFGLALPNWQEDLAECVRELYSGTLQAE
;
A
#
# COMPACT_ATOMS: atom_id res chain seq x y z
N ARG A 1 -6.92 -3.19 8.56
CA ARG A 1 -7.53 -4.05 7.51
C ARG A 1 -7.64 -3.18 6.26
N THR A 2 -7.44 -3.77 5.08
CA THR A 2 -7.52 -3.08 3.78
C THR A 2 -7.75 -4.13 2.69
N ASN A 3 -7.85 -3.72 1.44
CA ASN A 3 -7.79 -4.56 0.25
C ASN A 3 -6.83 -3.96 -0.79
N TRP A 4 -6.58 -4.66 -1.91
CA TRP A 4 -5.62 -4.20 -2.93
C TRP A 4 -6.02 -2.89 -3.61
N HIS A 5 -7.32 -2.63 -3.76
CA HIS A 5 -7.84 -1.41 -4.37
C HIS A 5 -7.63 -0.21 -3.42
N GLU A 6 -8.03 -0.32 -2.15
CA GLU A 6 -7.77 0.70 -1.12
C GLU A 6 -6.27 0.99 -0.94
N TYR A 7 -5.43 -0.06 -0.98
CA TYR A 7 -3.97 0.08 -0.91
C TYR A 7 -3.40 0.88 -2.09
N ALA A 8 -3.91 0.62 -3.31
CA ALA A 8 -3.50 1.35 -4.50
C ALA A 8 -3.97 2.83 -4.47
N GLU A 9 -5.19 3.09 -4.00
CA GLU A 9 -5.68 4.47 -3.82
C GLU A 9 -4.81 5.26 -2.85
N GLU A 10 -4.41 4.63 -1.73
CA GLU A 10 -3.55 5.26 -0.74
C GLU A 10 -2.15 5.56 -1.30
N ILE A 11 -1.57 4.66 -2.12
CA ILE A 11 -0.31 4.92 -2.82
C ILE A 11 -0.43 6.17 -3.70
N VAL A 12 -1.47 6.28 -4.52
CA VAL A 12 -1.67 7.46 -5.39
C VAL A 12 -1.88 8.72 -4.56
N ARG A 13 -2.65 8.64 -3.47
CA ARG A 13 -2.88 9.76 -2.55
C ARG A 13 -1.57 10.27 -1.93
N LEU A 14 -0.69 9.36 -1.51
CA LEU A 14 0.63 9.70 -0.96
C LEU A 14 1.56 10.27 -2.05
N ALA A 15 1.65 9.60 -3.20
CA ALA A 15 2.52 10.02 -4.30
C ALA A 15 2.20 11.44 -4.81
N ARG A 16 0.92 11.84 -4.85
CA ARG A 16 0.50 13.21 -5.22
C ARG A 16 1.08 14.33 -4.35
N GLN A 17 1.50 14.01 -3.12
CA GLN A 17 2.14 14.99 -2.23
C GLN A 17 3.57 15.28 -2.65
N HIS A 18 4.22 14.34 -3.34
CA HIS A 18 5.62 14.41 -3.72
C HIS A 18 5.84 14.66 -5.22
N ASP A 19 4.92 14.20 -6.08
CA ASP A 19 5.08 14.22 -7.53
C ASP A 19 4.18 15.28 -8.21
N PRO A 20 4.76 16.36 -8.76
CA PRO A 20 4.01 17.37 -9.50
C PRO A 20 3.25 16.82 -10.71
N LEU A 21 3.74 15.75 -11.35
CA LEU A 21 3.10 15.15 -12.53
C LEU A 21 1.82 14.37 -12.17
N LEU A 22 1.69 13.95 -10.90
CA LEU A 22 0.53 13.21 -10.41
C LEU A 22 -0.50 14.10 -9.71
N ARG A 23 -0.08 15.28 -9.20
CA ARG A 23 -0.87 16.16 -8.34
C ARG A 23 -2.30 16.39 -8.85
N ASP A 24 -2.42 16.81 -10.10
CA ASP A 24 -3.71 17.14 -10.72
C ASP A 24 -4.14 16.10 -11.77
N LYS A 25 -3.40 15.00 -11.90
CA LYS A 25 -3.68 13.97 -12.90
C LYS A 25 -4.93 13.17 -12.50
N PRO A 26 -5.95 13.08 -13.36
CA PRO A 26 -7.12 12.24 -13.09
C PRO A 26 -6.71 10.77 -13.24
N ILE A 27 -6.54 10.11 -12.10
CA ILE A 27 -6.27 8.67 -12.01
C ILE A 27 -7.50 8.05 -11.34
N VAL A 28 -8.15 7.14 -12.06
CA VAL A 28 -9.27 6.36 -11.56
C VAL A 28 -8.76 4.93 -11.35
N ILE A 29 -8.91 4.43 -10.13
CA ILE A 29 -8.55 3.05 -9.78
C ILE A 29 -9.86 2.30 -9.66
N GLU A 30 -10.16 1.45 -10.64
CA GLU A 30 -11.39 0.67 -10.66
C GLU A 30 -11.23 -0.61 -9.83
N ALA A 31 -12.13 -0.83 -8.89
CA ALA A 31 -12.17 -2.08 -8.13
C ALA A 31 -12.70 -3.21 -9.01
N ILE A 32 -12.04 -4.37 -8.94
CA ILE A 32 -12.48 -5.59 -9.62
C ILE A 32 -12.56 -6.76 -8.64
N PRO A 33 -13.47 -7.73 -8.87
CA PRO A 33 -13.42 -8.99 -8.14
C PRO A 33 -12.22 -9.84 -8.59
N THR A 34 -11.69 -10.68 -7.71
CA THR A 34 -10.59 -11.60 -8.04
C THR A 34 -10.88 -12.47 -9.27
N SER A 35 -12.16 -12.83 -9.49
CA SER A 35 -12.59 -13.63 -10.65
C SER A 35 -12.43 -12.92 -12.00
N ALA A 36 -12.38 -11.59 -12.02
CA ALA A 36 -12.16 -10.82 -13.25
C ALA A 36 -10.71 -10.84 -13.71
N TYR A 37 -9.77 -11.32 -12.87
CA TYR A 37 -8.36 -11.46 -13.21
C TYR A 37 -7.81 -12.82 -12.74
N PRO A 38 -8.07 -13.91 -13.50
CA PRO A 38 -7.66 -15.25 -13.11
C PRO A 38 -6.14 -15.42 -13.19
N LEU A 39 -5.56 -15.97 -12.13
CA LEU A 39 -4.14 -16.30 -12.05
C LEU A 39 -3.95 -17.82 -11.96
N PRO A 40 -2.84 -18.39 -12.48
CA PRO A 40 -2.59 -19.83 -12.43
C PRO A 40 -2.59 -20.41 -11.01
N ALA A 41 -2.10 -19.65 -10.03
CA ALA A 41 -2.12 -20.02 -8.63
C ALA A 41 -3.25 -19.26 -7.90
N PRO A 42 -4.20 -19.96 -7.24
CA PRO A 42 -5.26 -19.33 -6.48
C PRO A 42 -4.73 -18.40 -5.39
N ARG A 43 -5.42 -17.28 -5.16
CA ARG A 43 -5.09 -16.32 -4.11
C ARG A 43 -6.09 -16.46 -2.95
N PRO A 44 -5.63 -16.53 -1.68
CA PRO A 44 -6.54 -16.53 -0.53
C PRO A 44 -7.38 -15.26 -0.48
N ALA A 45 -8.66 -15.40 -0.15
CA ALA A 45 -9.56 -14.26 0.04
C ALA A 45 -9.28 -13.48 1.34
N ASN A 46 -8.60 -14.11 2.31
CA ASN A 46 -8.21 -13.48 3.56
C ASN A 46 -6.75 -13.79 3.88
N SER A 47 -5.92 -12.77 3.86
CA SER A 47 -4.50 -12.83 4.20
C SER A 47 -4.17 -12.04 5.47
N VAL A 48 -5.17 -11.61 6.25
CA VAL A 48 -4.95 -10.85 7.49
C VAL A 48 -4.46 -11.78 8.60
N LEU A 49 -3.31 -11.46 9.18
CA LEU A 49 -2.67 -12.26 10.23
C LEU A 49 -2.95 -11.68 11.62
N ALA A 50 -3.21 -12.55 12.59
CA ALA A 50 -3.28 -12.17 14.01
C ALA A 50 -1.87 -12.05 14.61
N THR A 51 -1.50 -10.87 15.08
CA THR A 51 -0.13 -10.55 15.56
C THR A 51 0.00 -10.53 17.08
N GLY A 52 -1.02 -10.92 17.85
CA GLY A 52 -1.00 -10.84 19.32
C GLY A 52 0.16 -11.59 19.97
N ARG A 53 0.50 -12.79 19.48
CA ARG A 53 1.60 -13.59 20.04
C ARG A 53 2.96 -12.91 19.90
N ILE A 54 3.29 -12.36 18.73
CA ILE A 54 4.58 -11.70 18.51
C ILE A 54 4.66 -10.37 19.28
N ARG A 55 3.56 -9.62 19.34
CA ARG A 55 3.50 -8.37 20.12
C ARG A 55 3.74 -8.62 21.61
N ASN A 56 3.10 -9.64 22.18
CA ASN A 56 3.25 -9.97 23.60
C ASN A 56 4.63 -10.58 23.91
N ALA A 57 5.13 -11.47 23.07
CA ALA A 57 6.40 -12.16 23.32
C ALA A 57 7.61 -11.21 23.28
N PHE A 58 7.57 -10.20 22.41
CA PHE A 58 8.70 -9.29 22.17
C PHE A 58 8.44 -7.85 22.62
N GLY A 59 7.28 -7.54 23.20
CA GLY A 59 6.91 -6.17 23.60
C GLY A 59 6.80 -5.19 22.43
N LEU A 60 6.44 -5.68 21.23
CA LEU A 60 6.45 -4.88 20.01
C LEU A 60 5.13 -4.13 19.78
N ALA A 61 5.25 -2.85 19.45
CA ALA A 61 4.21 -2.12 18.74
C ALA A 61 4.42 -2.32 17.23
N LEU A 62 3.38 -2.79 16.54
CA LEU A 62 3.36 -2.83 15.08
C LEU A 62 2.54 -1.62 14.63
N PRO A 63 3.11 -0.69 13.84
CA PRO A 63 2.40 0.48 13.37
C PRO A 63 1.26 0.11 12.43
N ASN A 64 0.38 1.06 12.16
CA ASN A 64 -0.62 0.87 11.12
C ASN A 64 0.06 0.85 9.75
N TRP A 65 -0.46 0.04 8.83
CA TRP A 65 0.13 -0.12 7.49
C TRP A 65 0.24 1.21 6.72
N GLN A 66 -0.62 2.19 7.01
CA GLN A 66 -0.56 3.51 6.38
C GLN A 66 0.67 4.31 6.78
N GLU A 67 1.15 4.15 8.02
CA GLU A 67 2.34 4.84 8.53
C GLU A 67 3.58 4.31 7.80
N ASP A 68 3.74 2.98 7.74
CA ASP A 68 4.82 2.33 7.00
C ASP A 68 4.78 2.64 5.50
N LEU A 69 3.58 2.66 4.90
CA LEU A 69 3.43 3.00 3.49
C LEU A 69 3.81 4.45 3.19
N ALA A 70 3.38 5.40 4.04
CA ALA A 70 3.73 6.81 3.87
C ALA A 70 5.24 7.01 3.92
N GLU A 71 5.92 6.31 4.83
CA GLU A 71 7.38 6.35 4.93
C GLU A 71 8.05 5.76 3.68
N CYS A 72 7.59 4.60 3.21
CA CYS A 72 8.12 3.98 1.99
C CYS A 72 7.96 4.90 0.76
N VAL A 73 6.79 5.52 0.59
CA VAL A 73 6.56 6.47 -0.51
C VAL A 73 7.49 7.68 -0.38
N ARG A 74 7.59 8.25 0.83
CA ARG A 74 8.51 9.37 1.10
C ARG A 74 9.94 9.00 0.75
N GLU A 75 10.39 7.81 1.12
CA GLU A 75 11.74 7.31 0.83
C GLU A 75 12.00 7.22 -0.68
N LEU A 76 11.07 6.66 -1.46
CA LEU A 76 11.17 6.56 -2.92
C LEU A 76 11.39 7.94 -3.58
N TYR A 77 10.69 8.97 -3.11
CA TYR A 77 10.85 10.34 -3.61
C TYR A 77 12.06 11.07 -3.04
N SER A 78 12.60 10.62 -1.89
CA SER A 78 13.81 11.21 -1.29
C SER A 78 15.12 10.65 -1.86
N GLY A 79 15.10 9.43 -2.42
CA GLY A 79 16.32 8.69 -2.76
C GLY A 79 16.59 8.43 -4.24
N THR A 80 15.64 8.64 -5.18
CA THR A 80 15.83 8.17 -6.57
C THR A 80 15.24 9.06 -7.67
N LEU A 81 14.35 10.00 -7.39
CA LEU A 81 13.74 10.86 -8.42
C LEU A 81 14.39 12.26 -8.58
N GLN A 82 15.54 12.51 -7.94
CA GLN A 82 16.35 13.72 -8.13
C GLN A 82 17.61 13.49 -8.98
N ALA A 83 17.82 12.26 -9.47
CA ALA A 83 19.01 11.86 -10.21
C ALA A 83 18.68 11.42 -11.63
N GLU A 84 17.89 12.21 -12.36
CA GLU A 84 17.84 12.22 -13.84
C GLU A 84 17.59 13.64 -14.36
#